data_AF-A0A6J4FTE8-F1
#
_entry.id   AF-A0A6J4FTE8-F1
#
_cell.length_a   1.000
_cell.length_b   1.000
_cell.length_c   1.000
_cell.angle_alpha   90.00
_cell.angle_beta   90.00
_cell.angle_gamma   90.00
#
_symmetry.space_group_name_H-M   'P 1'
#
loop_
_entity.id
_entity.type
_entity.pdbx_description
1 polymer ?
#
loop_
_entity_poly.entity_id
_entity_poly.type
_entity_poly.pdbx_seq_one_letter_code
_entity_poly.pdbx_strand_id
1 'polypeptide(L)'
;MKSAAALIKWTPDLSIGIDAIDEDHQAFFRLAALLRDIVDGGENEKLQLIETAVNILEEYIEGHFQREQMAMAQANYDQMVEHIIAHDAFAKRVHAQIARYRGTQDLNDIGALGPMVADWLVNHIMVVDAKFKGVLSNENVDDRPMAYLAMDRNTCETADMPGSSDDFPIGVVPQEEGEQISRYGEEAR
;
A
#
# COMPACT_ATOMS: atom_id res chain seq x y z
N MET A 1 -11.14 27.34 -13.67
CA MET A 1 -11.34 26.47 -12.49
C MET A 1 -11.57 25.06 -13.01
N LYS A 2 -10.60 24.14 -12.86
CA LYS A 2 -10.86 22.73 -13.17
C LYS A 2 -11.84 22.22 -12.10
N SER A 3 -12.95 21.64 -12.51
CA SER A 3 -13.85 20.94 -11.58
C SER A 3 -13.04 19.82 -10.94
N ALA A 4 -12.77 19.90 -9.64
CA ALA A 4 -12.24 18.76 -8.90
C ALA A 4 -13.31 17.66 -8.95
N ALA A 5 -12.97 16.50 -9.51
CA ALA A 5 -13.86 15.34 -9.42
C ALA A 5 -14.08 15.02 -7.94
N ALA A 6 -15.31 14.65 -7.58
CA ALA A 6 -15.61 14.28 -6.21
C ALA A 6 -14.76 13.06 -5.80
N LEU A 7 -14.02 13.19 -4.68
CA LEU A 7 -13.27 12.07 -4.13
C LEU A 7 -14.24 10.98 -3.66
N ILE A 8 -13.91 9.72 -3.96
CA ILE A 8 -14.66 8.58 -3.46
C ILE A 8 -14.61 8.57 -1.93
N LYS A 9 -15.74 8.26 -1.30
CA LYS A 9 -15.88 8.21 0.15
C LYS A 9 -16.17 6.79 0.58
N TRP A 10 -15.81 6.48 1.83
CA TRP A 10 -16.27 5.26 2.47
C TRP A 10 -17.79 5.14 2.43
N THR A 11 -18.27 3.93 2.12
CA THR A 11 -19.67 3.54 2.22
C THR A 11 -19.77 2.21 2.97
N PRO A 12 -20.92 1.89 3.59
CA PRO A 12 -21.12 0.60 4.26
C PRO A 12 -20.88 -0.62 3.36
N ASP A 13 -21.03 -0.49 2.04
CA ASP A 13 -20.79 -1.57 1.08
C ASP A 13 -19.31 -2.00 1.00
N LEU A 14 -18.39 -1.13 1.43
CA LEU A 14 -16.96 -1.42 1.53
C LEU A 14 -16.59 -2.14 2.83
N SER A 15 -17.55 -2.32 3.75
CA SER A 15 -17.30 -3.06 4.99
C SER A 15 -17.01 -4.52 4.70
N ILE A 16 -15.95 -5.04 5.33
CA ILE A 16 -15.64 -6.45 5.32
C ILE A 16 -16.13 -7.22 6.55
N GLY A 17 -16.68 -6.51 7.54
CA GLY A 17 -17.27 -7.09 8.74
C GLY A 17 -16.25 -7.47 9.81
N ILE A 18 -15.04 -6.90 9.71
CA ILE A 18 -13.97 -7.02 10.71
C ILE A 18 -13.67 -5.60 11.16
N ASP A 19 -13.92 -5.33 12.43
CA ASP A 19 -14.04 -3.98 12.97
C ASP A 19 -12.71 -3.21 12.83
N ALA A 20 -11.60 -3.82 13.24
CA ALA A 20 -10.28 -3.19 13.16
C ALA A 20 -9.84 -2.89 11.72
N ILE A 21 -10.16 -3.78 10.76
CA ILE A 21 -9.83 -3.56 9.34
C ILE A 21 -10.74 -2.48 8.74
N ASP A 22 -12.04 -2.53 9.04
CA ASP A 22 -12.99 -1.52 8.57
C ASP A 22 -12.69 -0.12 9.14
N GLU A 23 -12.16 -0.05 10.37
CA GLU A 23 -11.68 1.20 10.96
C GLU A 23 -10.44 1.75 10.23
N ASP A 24 -9.47 0.88 9.92
CA ASP A 24 -8.29 1.24 9.11
C ASP A 24 -8.71 1.73 7.72
N HIS A 25 -9.60 1.01 7.03
CA HIS A 25 -10.14 1.42 5.72
C HIS A 25 -10.77 2.81 5.78
N GLN A 26 -11.66 3.04 6.75
CA GLN A 26 -12.29 4.35 6.95
C GLN A 26 -11.26 5.45 7.22
N ALA A 27 -10.19 5.15 7.96
CA ALA A 27 -9.13 6.10 8.23
C ALA A 27 -8.40 6.53 6.96
N PHE A 28 -8.13 5.59 6.04
CA PHE A 28 -7.55 5.97 4.74
C PHE A 28 -8.46 6.88 3.92
N PHE A 29 -9.77 6.64 3.87
CA PHE A 29 -10.68 7.55 3.16
C PHE A 29 -10.70 8.95 3.78
N ARG A 30 -10.63 9.05 5.12
CA ARG A 30 -10.48 10.34 5.83
C ARG A 30 -9.17 11.02 5.48
N LEU A 31 -8.07 10.27 5.42
CA LEU A 31 -6.75 10.79 5.10
C LEU A 31 -6.62 11.23 3.64
N ALA A 32 -7.21 10.47 2.71
CA ALA A 32 -7.30 10.83 1.30
C ALA A 32 -8.10 12.13 1.10
N ALA A 33 -9.19 12.31 1.85
CA ALA A 33 -9.96 13.54 1.85
C ALA A 33 -9.15 14.72 2.41
N LEU A 34 -8.45 14.52 3.53
CA LEU A 34 -7.58 15.52 4.13
C LEU A 34 -6.48 15.96 3.14
N LEU A 35 -5.77 15.02 2.51
CA LEU A 35 -4.73 15.30 1.52
C LEU A 35 -5.26 16.14 0.36
N ARG A 36 -6.43 15.78 -0.18
CA ARG A 36 -7.07 16.56 -1.24
C ARG A 36 -7.39 17.98 -0.76
N ASP A 37 -8.02 18.11 0.40
CA ASP A 37 -8.46 19.41 0.92
C ASP A 37 -7.27 20.34 1.21
N ILE A 38 -6.13 19.79 1.66
CA ILE A 38 -4.89 20.55 1.84
C ILE A 38 -4.35 21.07 0.50
N VAL A 39 -4.31 20.21 -0.53
CA VAL A 39 -3.80 20.56 -1.86
C VAL A 39 -4.70 21.60 -2.53
N ASP A 40 -6.02 21.38 -2.51
CA ASP A 40 -7.00 22.29 -3.13
C ASP A 40 -7.06 23.64 -2.40
N GLY A 41 -6.70 23.68 -1.11
CA GLY A 41 -6.62 24.88 -0.32
C GLY A 41 -5.52 25.86 -0.75
N GLY A 42 -4.56 25.45 -1.60
CA GLY A 42 -3.68 26.34 -2.37
C GLY A 42 -2.74 27.27 -1.59
N GLU A 43 -2.60 27.10 -0.27
CA GLU A 43 -1.76 27.95 0.57
C GLU A 43 -0.40 27.28 0.83
N ASN A 44 0.69 27.90 0.36
CA ASN A 44 2.07 27.41 0.56
C ASN A 44 2.45 27.26 2.05
N GLU A 45 1.72 27.87 2.97
CA GLU A 45 1.90 27.72 4.42
C GLU A 45 1.52 26.32 4.94
N LYS A 46 1.00 25.43 4.08
CA LYS A 46 0.55 24.08 4.45
C LYS A 46 1.56 22.96 4.17
N LEU A 47 2.80 23.25 3.77
CA LEU A 47 3.81 22.21 3.52
C LEU A 47 4.00 21.27 4.73
N GLN A 48 4.03 21.82 5.95
CA GLN A 48 4.13 21.01 7.18
C GLN A 48 2.91 20.09 7.38
N LEU A 49 1.73 20.54 6.98
CA LEU A 49 0.49 19.77 7.09
C LEU A 49 0.47 18.64 6.04
N ILE A 50 0.99 18.89 4.84
CA ILE A 50 1.17 17.85 3.81
C ILE A 50 2.18 16.81 4.29
N GLU A 51 3.34 17.22 4.78
CA GLU A 51 4.35 16.29 5.33
C GLU A 51 3.75 15.45 6.47
N THR A 52 2.98 16.08 7.37
CA THR A 52 2.30 15.36 8.45
C THR A 52 1.31 14.33 7.89
N ALA A 53 0.45 14.73 6.95
CA ALA A 53 -0.54 13.84 6.36
C ALA A 53 0.09 12.68 5.56
N VAL A 54 1.20 12.95 4.87
CA VAL A 54 1.97 11.96 4.13
C VAL A 54 2.66 10.96 5.07
N ASN A 55 3.28 11.42 6.15
CA ASN A 55 3.88 10.52 7.14
C ASN A 55 2.83 9.61 7.79
N ILE A 56 1.66 10.18 8.14
CA ILE A 56 0.53 9.40 8.64
C ILE A 56 0.09 8.38 7.58
N LEU A 57 0.05 8.74 6.29
CA LEU A 57 -0.33 7.80 5.24
C LEU A 57 0.64 6.62 5.13
N GLU A 58 1.95 6.89 5.14
CA GLU A 58 3.00 5.86 5.11
C GLU A 58 2.83 4.90 6.31
N GLU A 59 2.67 5.44 7.52
CA GLU A 59 2.43 4.64 8.74
C GLU A 59 1.17 3.78 8.65
N TYR A 60 0.07 4.36 8.14
CA TYR A 60 -1.20 3.64 8.00
C TYR A 60 -1.11 2.52 6.97
N ILE A 61 -0.47 2.76 5.82
CA ILE A 61 -0.27 1.74 4.78
C ILE A 61 0.49 0.54 5.36
N GLU A 62 1.63 0.78 5.99
CA GLU A 62 2.43 -0.30 6.56
C GLU A 62 1.71 -1.03 7.70
N GLY A 63 1.08 -0.29 8.61
CA GLY A 63 0.39 -0.85 9.77
C GLY A 63 -0.82 -1.69 9.38
N HIS A 64 -1.65 -1.19 8.47
CA HIS A 64 -2.83 -1.91 7.98
C HIS A 64 -2.43 -3.19 7.22
N PHE A 65 -1.47 -3.09 6.29
CA PHE A 65 -1.00 -4.26 5.55
C PHE A 65 -0.39 -5.32 6.45
N GLN A 66 0.37 -4.91 7.47
CA GLN A 66 0.89 -5.82 8.47
C GLN A 66 -0.22 -6.52 9.25
N ARG A 67 -1.26 -5.77 9.69
CA ARG A 67 -2.41 -6.32 10.42
C ARG A 67 -3.09 -7.42 9.62
N GLU A 68 -3.38 -7.17 8.34
CA GLU A 68 -4.03 -8.15 7.47
C GLU A 68 -3.13 -9.35 7.19
N GLN A 69 -1.85 -9.13 6.91
CA GLN A 69 -0.90 -10.22 6.63
C GLN A 69 -0.71 -11.12 7.85
N MET A 70 -0.65 -10.57 9.06
CA MET A 70 -0.60 -11.35 10.29
C MET A 70 -1.87 -12.19 10.48
N ALA A 71 -3.05 -11.60 10.25
CA ALA A 71 -4.31 -12.33 10.33
C ALA A 71 -4.42 -13.44 9.28
N MET A 72 -4.02 -13.16 8.03
CA MET A 72 -3.96 -14.14 6.94
C MET A 72 -3.00 -15.30 7.27
N ALA A 73 -1.83 -15.01 7.84
CA ALA A 73 -0.88 -16.03 8.25
C ALA A 73 -1.45 -16.93 9.36
N GLN A 74 -2.08 -16.33 10.38
CA GLN A 74 -2.70 -17.08 11.47
C GLN A 74 -3.83 -18.01 11.00
N ALA A 75 -4.58 -17.57 9.97
CA ALA A 75 -5.68 -18.35 9.40
C ALA A 75 -5.25 -19.33 8.29
N ASN A 76 -3.95 -19.39 7.94
CA ASN A 76 -3.44 -20.14 6.77
C ASN A 76 -4.21 -19.80 5.48
N TYR A 77 -4.38 -18.51 5.19
CA TYR A 77 -5.14 -18.06 4.03
C TYR A 77 -4.42 -18.37 2.70
N ASP A 78 -5.08 -19.12 1.82
CA ASP A 78 -4.47 -19.66 0.59
C ASP A 78 -4.01 -18.61 -0.43
N GLN A 79 -4.61 -17.41 -0.45
CA GLN A 79 -4.31 -16.33 -1.41
C GLN A 79 -3.41 -15.24 -0.82
N MET A 80 -2.65 -15.56 0.24
CA MET A 80 -1.80 -14.59 0.94
C MET A 80 -0.71 -14.00 0.02
N VAL A 81 -0.13 -14.79 -0.89
CA VAL A 81 0.96 -14.33 -1.77
C VAL A 81 0.48 -13.25 -2.74
N GLU A 82 -0.65 -13.48 -3.42
CA GLU A 82 -1.24 -12.51 -4.33
C GLU A 82 -1.66 -11.22 -3.61
N HIS A 83 -2.12 -11.36 -2.36
CA HIS A 83 -2.47 -10.23 -1.51
C HIS A 83 -1.24 -9.35 -1.21
N ILE A 84 -0.14 -9.96 -0.75
CA ILE A 84 1.12 -9.24 -0.46
C ILE A 84 1.66 -8.54 -1.71
N ILE A 85 1.58 -9.16 -2.88
CA ILE A 85 2.02 -8.54 -4.14
C ILE A 85 1.22 -7.26 -4.44
N ALA A 86 -0.11 -7.27 -4.19
CA ALA A 86 -0.95 -6.09 -4.37
C ALA A 86 -0.57 -4.96 -3.39
N HIS A 87 -0.30 -5.31 -2.13
CA HIS A 87 0.18 -4.38 -1.10
C HIS A 87 1.51 -3.75 -1.47
N ASP A 88 2.49 -4.55 -1.84
CA ASP A 88 3.82 -4.09 -2.21
C ASP A 88 3.78 -3.15 -3.42
N ALA A 89 2.97 -3.49 -4.43
CA ALA A 89 2.81 -2.68 -5.62
C ALA A 89 2.21 -1.30 -5.29
N PHE A 90 1.21 -1.27 -4.41
CA PHE A 90 0.59 -0.02 -3.97
C PHE A 90 1.51 0.83 -3.10
N ALA A 91 2.16 0.23 -2.10
CA ALA A 91 3.10 0.93 -1.23
C ALA A 91 4.23 1.57 -2.04
N LYS A 92 4.82 0.84 -3.01
CA LYS A 92 5.84 1.38 -3.92
C LYS A 92 5.32 2.57 -4.73
N ARG A 93 4.08 2.52 -5.21
CA ARG A 93 3.47 3.61 -5.97
C ARG A 93 3.27 4.86 -5.10
N VAL A 94 2.78 4.68 -3.88
CA VAL A 94 2.59 5.77 -2.90
C VAL A 94 3.95 6.40 -2.54
N HIS A 95 4.94 5.59 -2.15
CA HIS A 95 6.28 6.07 -1.82
C HIS A 95 6.94 6.81 -2.98
N ALA A 96 6.79 6.34 -4.23
CA ALA A 96 7.33 7.02 -5.40
C ALA A 96 6.71 8.40 -5.62
N GLN A 97 5.41 8.56 -5.37
CA GLN A 97 4.74 9.85 -5.49
C GLN A 97 5.15 10.81 -4.36
N ILE A 98 5.25 10.30 -3.14
CA ILE A 98 5.71 11.06 -1.97
C ILE A 98 7.16 11.52 -2.17
N ALA A 99 8.05 10.64 -2.62
CA ALA A 99 9.46 10.96 -2.86
C ALA A 99 9.61 12.06 -3.93
N ARG A 100 8.78 12.02 -4.98
CA ARG A 100 8.73 13.07 -6.01
C ARG A 100 8.36 14.41 -5.40
N TYR A 101 7.26 14.45 -4.64
CA TYR A 101 6.82 15.65 -3.93
C TYR A 101 7.89 16.17 -2.96
N ARG A 102 8.50 15.31 -2.13
CA ARG A 102 9.58 15.72 -1.21
C ARG A 102 10.79 16.31 -1.95
N GLY A 103 11.06 15.89 -3.18
CA GLY A 103 12.14 16.41 -4.01
C GLY A 103 11.85 17.76 -4.69
N THR A 104 10.59 18.06 -5.00
CA THR A 104 10.18 19.28 -5.73
C THR A 104 9.49 20.31 -4.84
N GLN A 105 8.83 19.85 -3.78
CA GLN A 105 7.83 20.55 -2.98
C GLN A 105 6.70 21.18 -3.83
N ASP A 106 6.47 20.65 -5.04
CA ASP A 106 5.39 21.10 -5.92
C ASP A 106 4.08 20.39 -5.56
N LEU A 107 3.04 21.17 -5.25
CA LEU A 107 1.71 20.64 -4.94
C LEU A 107 1.10 19.85 -6.10
N ASN A 108 1.53 20.09 -7.33
CA ASN A 108 1.10 19.31 -8.49
C ASN A 108 1.58 17.84 -8.41
N ASP A 109 2.71 17.58 -7.77
CA ASP A 109 3.25 16.22 -7.62
C ASP A 109 2.47 15.39 -6.60
N ILE A 110 1.88 16.04 -5.58
CA ILE A 110 1.13 15.38 -4.51
C ILE A 110 -0.39 15.41 -4.72
N GLY A 111 -0.90 16.26 -5.63
CA GLY A 111 -2.34 16.45 -5.80
C GLY A 111 -3.14 15.23 -6.23
N ALA A 112 -2.49 14.24 -6.86
CA ALA A 112 -3.14 12.98 -7.21
C ALA A 112 -3.12 11.92 -6.09
N LEU A 113 -2.40 12.15 -4.99
CA LEU A 113 -2.16 11.14 -3.95
C LEU A 113 -3.48 10.72 -3.26
N GLY A 114 -4.28 11.69 -2.79
CA GLY A 114 -5.57 11.41 -2.16
C GLY A 114 -6.52 10.61 -3.07
N PRO A 115 -6.82 11.07 -4.30
CA PRO A 115 -7.59 10.32 -5.28
C PRO A 115 -7.04 8.92 -5.56
N MET A 116 -5.73 8.79 -5.75
CA MET A 116 -5.08 7.51 -6.00
C MET A 116 -5.28 6.51 -4.85
N VAL A 117 -5.18 6.96 -3.60
CA VAL A 117 -5.40 6.13 -2.41
C VAL A 117 -6.85 5.67 -2.34
N ALA A 118 -7.80 6.60 -2.50
CA ALA A 118 -9.23 6.27 -2.45
C ALA A 118 -9.64 5.30 -3.56
N ASP A 119 -9.16 5.52 -4.79
CA ASP A 119 -9.46 4.65 -5.94
C ASP A 119 -8.90 3.24 -5.75
N TRP A 120 -7.65 3.14 -5.24
CA TRP A 120 -7.04 1.85 -4.98
C TRP A 120 -7.79 1.07 -3.90
N LEU A 121 -8.15 1.72 -2.78
CA LEU A 121 -8.87 1.08 -1.69
C LEU A 121 -10.21 0.50 -2.14
N VAL A 122 -11.01 1.26 -2.90
CA VAL A 122 -12.30 0.74 -3.38
C VAL A 122 -12.12 -0.56 -4.16
N ASN A 123 -11.15 -0.59 -5.08
CA ASN A 123 -10.92 -1.78 -5.88
C ASN A 123 -10.30 -2.92 -5.06
N HIS A 124 -9.33 -2.62 -4.19
CA HIS A 124 -8.64 -3.59 -3.35
C HIS A 124 -9.61 -4.25 -2.37
N ILE A 125 -10.41 -3.46 -1.65
CA ILE A 125 -11.42 -3.95 -0.72
C ILE A 125 -12.44 -4.86 -1.42
N MET A 126 -12.98 -4.40 -2.55
CA MET A 126 -14.07 -5.10 -3.23
C MET A 126 -13.62 -6.40 -3.92
N VAL A 127 -12.35 -6.50 -4.31
CA VAL A 127 -11.84 -7.60 -5.15
C VAL A 127 -10.86 -8.51 -4.40
N VAL A 128 -10.12 -7.97 -3.44
CA VAL A 128 -9.06 -8.67 -2.70
C VAL A 128 -9.51 -8.94 -1.27
N ASP A 129 -9.80 -7.91 -0.46
CA ASP A 129 -10.10 -8.09 0.98
C ASP A 129 -11.43 -8.80 1.20
N ALA A 130 -12.42 -8.51 0.36
CA ALA A 130 -13.71 -9.19 0.39
C ALA A 130 -13.60 -10.71 0.25
N LYS A 131 -12.50 -11.26 -0.29
CA LYS A 131 -12.30 -12.71 -0.45
C LYS A 131 -11.95 -13.42 0.84
N PHE A 132 -11.39 -12.74 1.84
CA PHE A 132 -11.13 -13.39 3.14
C PHE A 132 -12.33 -13.29 4.09
N LYS A 133 -13.46 -12.69 3.66
CA LYS A 133 -14.73 -12.74 4.40
C LYS A 133 -15.10 -14.19 4.70
N GLY A 134 -15.40 -14.47 5.97
CA GLY A 134 -15.75 -15.82 6.43
C GLY A 134 -14.55 -16.77 6.60
N VAL A 135 -13.34 -16.35 6.20
CA VAL A 135 -12.08 -17.01 6.58
C VAL A 135 -11.47 -16.29 7.78
N LEU A 136 -11.42 -14.96 7.74
CA LEU A 136 -11.02 -14.12 8.86
C LEU A 136 -12.24 -13.65 9.65
N SER A 137 -11.99 -13.38 10.92
CA SER A 137 -12.96 -12.84 11.87
C SER A 137 -12.25 -11.86 12.83
N ASN A 138 -13.03 -11.13 13.62
CA ASN A 138 -12.48 -10.28 14.68
C ASN A 138 -11.61 -11.05 15.70
N GLU A 139 -11.76 -12.38 15.82
CA GLU A 139 -10.93 -13.18 16.74
C GLU A 139 -9.50 -13.41 16.21
N ASN A 140 -9.30 -13.31 14.89
CA ASN A 140 -8.02 -13.57 14.23
C ASN A 140 -7.26 -12.30 13.85
N VAL A 141 -7.85 -11.14 14.13
CA VAL A 141 -7.33 -9.84 13.72
C VAL A 141 -6.95 -9.09 14.99
N ASP A 142 -5.70 -8.65 15.03
CA ASP A 142 -5.24 -7.77 16.10
C ASP A 142 -6.09 -6.50 16.07
N ASP A 143 -6.76 -6.16 17.18
CA ASP A 143 -7.65 -5.00 17.30
C ASP A 143 -6.98 -3.81 17.99
N ARG A 144 -5.69 -3.92 18.34
CA ARG A 144 -4.97 -2.84 18.98
C ARG A 144 -4.89 -1.63 18.05
N PRO A 145 -4.91 -0.39 18.60
CA PRO A 145 -4.69 0.81 17.82
C PRO A 145 -3.36 0.75 17.06
N MET A 146 -3.30 1.34 15.86
CA MET A 146 -2.14 1.27 14.97
C MET A 146 -0.80 1.70 15.62
N ALA A 147 -0.87 2.63 16.58
CA ALA A 147 0.28 3.07 17.38
C ALA A 147 0.99 1.93 18.14
N TYR A 148 0.28 0.84 18.48
CA TYR A 148 0.85 -0.33 19.14
C TYR A 148 1.49 -1.30 18.15
N LEU A 149 0.91 -1.47 16.95
CA LEU A 149 1.49 -2.33 15.90
C LEU A 149 2.86 -1.82 15.45
N ALA A 150 3.04 -0.49 15.42
CA ALA A 150 4.32 0.13 15.10
C ALA A 150 5.45 -0.24 16.10
N MET A 151 5.12 -0.57 17.36
CA MET A 151 6.11 -0.95 18.37
C MET A 151 6.62 -2.38 18.18
N ASP A 152 5.76 -3.29 17.69
CA ASP A 152 6.12 -4.69 17.48
C ASP A 152 7.07 -4.84 16.29
N ARG A 153 7.08 -3.90 15.33
CA ARG A 153 8.08 -3.82 14.25
C ARG A 153 9.51 -3.72 14.77
N ASN A 154 9.73 -3.01 15.87
CA ASN A 154 11.05 -2.86 16.48
C ASN A 154 11.49 -4.10 17.29
N THR A 155 10.57 -5.03 17.58
CA THR A 155 10.89 -6.27 18.30
C THR A 155 11.30 -7.41 17.36
N CYS A 156 11.00 -7.32 16.07
CA CYS A 156 11.44 -8.29 15.07
C CYS A 156 12.98 -8.26 14.84
N GLU A 157 13.65 -7.13 15.11
CA GLU A 157 15.12 -7.06 15.11
C GLU A 157 15.78 -7.68 16.35
N THR A 158 15.02 -8.03 17.40
CA THR A 158 15.58 -8.53 18.67
C THR A 158 15.00 -9.87 19.13
N ALA A 159 14.13 -10.50 18.35
CA ALA A 159 13.69 -11.86 18.60
C ALA A 159 14.74 -12.85 18.07
N ASP A 160 15.55 -13.39 18.98
CA ASP A 160 16.45 -14.52 18.77
C ASP A 160 15.77 -15.63 17.96
N MET A 161 16.08 -15.71 16.66
CA MET A 161 15.81 -16.87 15.82
C MET A 161 16.90 -17.90 16.08
N PRO A 162 16.59 -19.12 16.58
CA PRO A 162 17.61 -20.15 16.70
C PRO A 162 17.90 -20.73 15.31
N GLY A 163 18.97 -20.25 14.66
CA GLY A 163 19.50 -20.85 13.44
C GLY A 163 20.02 -19.89 12.38
N SER A 164 20.84 -18.91 12.74
CA SER A 164 21.69 -18.22 11.76
C SER A 164 23.04 -18.96 11.66
N SER A 165 23.14 -19.92 10.74
CA SER A 165 24.44 -20.31 10.19
C SER A 165 24.53 -19.74 8.79
N ASP A 166 25.42 -18.77 8.64
CA ASP A 166 25.95 -18.27 7.39
C ASP A 166 26.40 -19.43 6.50
N ASP A 167 25.67 -19.70 5.42
CA ASP A 167 26.22 -20.19 4.14
C ASP A 167 25.11 -20.35 3.10
N PHE A 168 24.93 -19.35 2.24
CA PHE A 168 24.41 -19.58 0.89
C PHE A 168 25.33 -18.88 -0.10
N PRO A 169 26.07 -19.62 -0.95
CA PRO A 169 26.96 -19.01 -1.91
C PRO A 169 26.12 -18.30 -2.97
N ILE A 170 26.48 -17.04 -3.23
CA ILE A 170 25.89 -16.19 -4.26
C ILE A 170 26.14 -16.86 -5.62
N GLY A 171 25.10 -17.51 -6.15
CA GLY A 171 25.11 -18.10 -7.49
C GLY A 171 25.25 -17.01 -8.55
N VAL A 172 26.35 -17.07 -9.29
CA VAL A 172 26.67 -16.27 -10.46
C VAL A 172 25.55 -16.41 -11.50
N VAL A 173 25.01 -15.27 -11.95
CA VAL A 173 24.10 -15.18 -13.10
C VAL A 173 24.90 -15.47 -14.38
N PRO A 174 24.54 -16.45 -15.23
CA PRO A 174 25.17 -16.60 -16.53
C PRO A 174 24.72 -15.48 -17.47
N GLN A 175 25.68 -14.77 -18.06
CA GLN A 175 25.45 -13.91 -19.21
C GLN A 175 25.20 -14.81 -20.43
N GLU A 176 24.02 -14.76 -21.03
CA GLU A 176 23.83 -15.27 -22.39
C GLU A 176 24.28 -14.19 -23.38
N GLU A 177 25.37 -14.51 -24.08
CA GLU A 177 25.87 -13.76 -25.23
C GLU A 177 24.90 -13.91 -26.41
N GLY A 178 24.71 -12.81 -27.14
CA GLY A 178 23.78 -12.75 -28.26
C GLY A 178 24.22 -13.60 -29.45
N GLU A 179 23.22 -14.11 -30.17
CA GLU A 179 23.42 -14.62 -31.52
C GLU A 179 22.40 -13.99 -32.48
N GLN A 180 22.96 -13.44 -33.56
CA GLN A 180 22.30 -12.77 -34.66
C GLN A 180 21.23 -13.64 -35.32
N ILE A 181 20.05 -13.08 -35.55
CA ILE A 181 19.17 -13.53 -36.64
C ILE A 181 19.06 -12.44 -37.70
N SER A 182 19.74 -12.72 -38.82
CA SER A 182 19.76 -11.96 -40.06
C SER A 182 18.54 -12.27 -40.92
N ARG A 183 17.96 -11.18 -41.44
CA ARG A 183 17.04 -11.01 -42.60
C ARG A 183 16.90 -12.18 -43.58
N TYR A 184 15.63 -12.55 -43.83
CA TYR A 184 14.96 -12.68 -45.13
C TYR A 184 13.49 -12.30 -44.84
N GLY A 185 12.75 -11.47 -45.57
CA GLY A 185 12.71 -11.26 -47.00
C GLY A 185 11.21 -11.22 -47.35
N GLU A 186 10.71 -9.99 -47.49
CA GLU A 186 9.50 -9.53 -48.17
C GLU A 186 8.99 -10.46 -49.30
N GLU A 187 7.68 -10.73 -49.34
CA GLU A 187 6.90 -10.59 -50.58
C GLU A 187 5.40 -10.54 -50.29
N ALA A 188 4.82 -9.39 -50.62
CA ALA A 188 3.40 -9.19 -50.82
C ALA A 188 3.05 -9.56 -52.28
N ARG A 189 2.02 -10.40 -52.45
CA ARG A 189 1.06 -10.29 -53.55
C ARG A 189 -0.24 -11.03 -53.25
#